data_AF-A0A2M7YZU9-F1
#
_entry.id   AF-A0A2M7YZU9-F1
#
_cell.length_a   1.000
_cell.length_b   1.000
_cell.length_c   1.000
_cell.angle_alpha   90.00
_cell.angle_beta   90.00
_cell.angle_gamma   90.00
#
_symmetry.space_group_name_H-M   'P 1'
#
loop_
_entity.id
_entity.type
_entity.pdbx_description
1 polymer ?
#
loop_
_entity_poly.entity_id
_entity_poly.type
_entity_poly.pdbx_seq_one_letter_code
_entity_poly.pdbx_strand_id
1 'polypeptide(L)'
;MGPNPSHPSIGSEEGLRNLLTRLEHQSLQPDFQRQRQLALSRALQPYLDPLMDPPLFPLPEEGDLARWFVYADYSPSDGHASLIEQVRDLVTEHVPQKERVWLDSLRHSYMDLLEVQDISPGNQTVHTRLQSLGDQQIFEVLLPTTPVPYKVGHVLLTRLLRGLSDIRLPGPPLVLSASMGKVVFEGT
;
A
#
# COMPACT_ATOMS: atom_id res chain seq x y z
N MET A 1 -16.58 39.11 -9.02
CA MET A 1 -15.84 38.13 -8.20
C MET A 1 -15.34 37.05 -9.14
N GLY A 2 -14.06 37.10 -9.50
CA GLY A 2 -13.45 36.04 -10.30
C GLY A 2 -13.27 34.78 -9.46
N PRO A 3 -13.30 33.58 -10.06
CA PRO A 3 -13.04 32.34 -9.34
C PRO A 3 -11.63 32.39 -8.73
N ASN A 4 -11.56 32.14 -7.43
CA ASN A 4 -10.33 32.03 -6.66
C ASN A 4 -9.47 30.91 -7.27
N PRO A 5 -8.17 31.13 -7.58
CA PRO A 5 -7.32 30.08 -8.09
C PRO A 5 -7.21 29.00 -7.00
N SER A 6 -7.71 27.82 -7.34
CA SER A 6 -7.60 26.59 -6.56
C SER A 6 -6.17 26.45 -6.02
N HIS A 7 -6.02 26.61 -4.71
CA HIS A 7 -4.82 26.19 -4.01
C HIS A 7 -4.55 24.74 -4.40
N PRO A 8 -3.35 24.40 -4.90
CA PRO A 8 -3.01 23.00 -5.13
C PRO A 8 -3.16 22.29 -3.79
N SER A 9 -4.04 21.29 -3.73
CA SER A 9 -4.16 20.39 -2.59
C SER A 9 -2.75 19.95 -2.21
N ILE A 10 -2.31 20.33 -1.01
CA ILE A 10 -0.94 20.14 -0.55
C ILE A 10 -0.58 18.64 -0.51
N GLY A 11 -1.58 17.74 -0.55
CA GLY A 11 -1.45 16.31 -0.83
C GLY A 11 -2.24 15.93 -2.08
N SER A 12 -1.71 16.26 -3.26
CA SER A 12 -2.32 15.82 -4.53
C SER A 12 -2.02 14.36 -4.79
N GLU A 13 -2.95 13.66 -5.45
CA GLU A 13 -2.77 12.28 -5.95
C GLU A 13 -1.54 12.18 -6.87
N GLU A 14 -1.27 13.24 -7.63
CA GLU A 14 -0.05 13.39 -8.42
C GLU A 14 1.22 13.30 -7.56
N GLY A 15 1.24 13.93 -6.38
CA GLY A 15 2.39 13.88 -5.47
C GLY A 15 2.67 12.47 -4.95
N LEU A 16 1.62 11.74 -4.58
CA LEU A 16 1.73 10.34 -4.17
C LEU A 16 2.24 9.48 -5.32
N ARG A 17 1.65 9.62 -6.52
CA ARG A 17 2.07 8.89 -7.71
C ARG A 17 3.54 9.13 -8.04
N ASN A 18 3.99 10.38 -7.99
CA ASN A 18 5.37 10.74 -8.27
C ASN A 18 6.33 10.14 -7.23
N LEU A 19 5.96 10.16 -5.95
CA LEU A 19 6.73 9.52 -4.88
C LEU A 19 6.87 8.01 -5.13
N LEU A 20 5.78 7.33 -5.51
CA LEU A 20 5.82 5.89 -5.81
C LEU A 20 6.68 5.56 -7.04
N THR A 21 6.62 6.38 -8.08
CA THR A 21 7.52 6.26 -9.24
C THR A 21 8.98 6.43 -8.83
N ARG A 22 9.28 7.40 -7.95
CA ARG A 22 10.63 7.63 -7.43
C ARG A 22 11.12 6.44 -6.60
N LEU A 23 10.28 5.91 -5.70
CA LEU A 23 10.61 4.72 -4.90
C LEU A 23 10.89 3.52 -5.80
N GLU A 24 10.04 3.25 -6.80
CA GLU A 24 10.27 2.15 -7.72
C GLU A 24 11.60 2.35 -8.48
N HIS A 25 11.84 3.54 -9.04
CA HIS A 25 13.10 3.81 -9.74
C HIS A 25 14.33 3.67 -8.84
N GLN A 26 14.27 4.15 -7.60
CA GLN A 26 15.36 3.99 -6.63
C GLN A 26 15.59 2.53 -6.26
N SER A 27 14.52 1.75 -6.11
CA SER A 27 14.62 0.34 -5.75
C SER A 27 15.23 -0.54 -6.86
N LEU A 28 15.21 -0.05 -8.10
CA LEU A 28 15.79 -0.71 -9.27
C LEU A 28 17.26 -0.30 -9.50
N GLN A 29 17.80 0.64 -8.73
CA GLN A 29 19.21 1.01 -8.84
C GLN A 29 20.11 -0.15 -8.40
N PRO A 30 21.29 -0.32 -9.02
CA PRO A 30 22.24 -1.38 -8.68
C PRO A 30 22.56 -1.45 -7.18
N ASP A 31 22.69 -0.28 -6.54
CA ASP A 31 23.04 -0.17 -5.12
C ASP A 31 21.95 -0.70 -4.18
N PHE A 32 20.68 -0.75 -4.64
CA PHE A 32 19.56 -1.28 -3.87
C PHE A 32 19.13 -2.70 -4.31
N GLN A 33 19.68 -3.22 -5.42
CA GLN A 33 19.20 -4.45 -6.05
C GLN A 33 19.19 -5.66 -5.09
N ARG A 34 20.26 -5.84 -4.31
CA ARG A 34 20.35 -6.92 -3.32
C ARG A 34 19.26 -6.79 -2.25
N GLN A 35 19.04 -5.58 -1.75
CA GLN A 35 18.05 -5.32 -0.71
C GLN A 35 16.63 -5.54 -1.23
N ARG A 36 16.33 -5.09 -2.45
CA ARG A 36 15.06 -5.39 -3.14
C ARG A 36 14.85 -6.90 -3.27
N GLN A 37 15.86 -7.66 -3.71
CA GLN A 37 15.73 -9.10 -3.85
C GLN A 37 15.42 -9.77 -2.51
N LEU A 38 16.16 -9.42 -1.45
CA LEU A 38 15.92 -9.97 -0.11
C LEU A 38 14.54 -9.60 0.42
N ALA A 39 14.10 -8.36 0.22
CA ALA A 39 12.79 -7.89 0.63
C ALA A 39 11.66 -8.67 -0.07
N LEU A 40 11.74 -8.81 -1.40
CA LEU A 40 10.76 -9.56 -2.18
C LEU A 40 10.77 -11.05 -1.83
N SER A 41 11.95 -11.66 -1.62
CA SER A 41 12.04 -13.06 -1.20
C SER A 41 11.41 -13.31 0.16
N ARG A 42 11.44 -12.34 1.08
CA ARG A 42 10.73 -12.43 2.36
C ARG A 42 9.22 -12.30 2.17
N ALA A 43 8.77 -11.28 1.43
CA ALA A 43 7.34 -11.02 1.22
C ALA A 43 6.64 -12.15 0.43
N LEU A 44 7.35 -12.76 -0.52
CA LEU A 44 6.83 -13.80 -1.41
C LEU A 44 7.36 -15.20 -1.06
N GLN A 45 7.89 -15.40 0.15
CA GLN A 45 8.49 -16.67 0.57
C GLN A 45 7.61 -17.91 0.29
N PRO A 46 6.27 -17.88 0.48
CA PRO A 46 5.41 -19.03 0.19
C PRO A 46 5.43 -19.48 -1.28
N TYR A 47 5.74 -18.57 -2.21
CA TYR A 47 5.81 -18.84 -3.65
C TYR A 47 7.16 -19.36 -4.13
N LEU A 48 8.17 -19.37 -3.24
CA LEU A 48 9.55 -19.72 -3.57
C LEU A 48 9.93 -21.15 -3.15
N ASP A 49 9.00 -21.93 -2.60
CA ASP A 49 9.26 -23.29 -2.17
C ASP A 49 9.53 -24.21 -3.39
N PRO A 50 10.76 -24.73 -3.55
CA PRO A 50 11.10 -25.60 -4.68
C PRO A 50 10.46 -26.99 -4.62
N LEU A 51 9.85 -27.36 -3.48
CA LEU A 51 9.17 -28.64 -3.28
C LEU A 51 7.70 -28.60 -3.69
N MET A 52 7.17 -27.42 -4.02
CA MET A 52 5.80 -27.24 -4.51
C MET A 52 5.68 -27.68 -5.97
N ASP A 53 4.89 -28.73 -6.21
CA ASP A 53 4.52 -29.20 -7.55
C ASP A 53 2.99 -29.28 -7.69
N PRO A 54 2.35 -28.45 -8.54
CA PRO A 54 2.96 -27.45 -9.40
C PRO A 54 3.47 -26.21 -8.63
N PRO A 55 4.41 -25.45 -9.21
CA PRO A 55 4.81 -24.16 -8.67
C PRO A 55 3.61 -23.21 -8.53
N LEU A 56 3.53 -22.50 -7.40
CA LEU A 56 2.56 -21.43 -7.22
C LEU A 56 3.11 -20.12 -7.80
N PHE A 57 2.21 -19.33 -8.35
CA PHE A 57 2.50 -17.98 -8.79
C PHE A 57 1.64 -17.00 -8.00
N PRO A 58 2.22 -15.90 -7.49
CA PRO A 58 1.44 -14.88 -6.79
C PRO A 58 0.46 -14.22 -7.75
N LEU A 59 -0.70 -13.85 -7.22
CA LEU A 59 -1.64 -12.98 -7.92
C LEU A 59 -1.00 -11.59 -8.14
N PRO A 60 -1.45 -10.85 -9.17
CA PRO A 60 -0.96 -9.48 -9.39
C PRO A 60 -1.06 -8.60 -8.14
N GLU A 61 -2.16 -8.68 -7.40
CA GLU A 61 -2.39 -7.92 -6.17
C GLU A 61 -1.42 -8.32 -5.05
N GLU A 62 -1.02 -9.59 -4.96
CA GLU A 62 -0.02 -10.05 -4.00
C GLU A 62 1.39 -9.56 -4.36
N GLY A 63 1.70 -9.51 -5.66
CA GLY A 63 2.91 -8.85 -6.16
C GLY A 63 2.94 -7.36 -5.82
N ASP A 64 1.79 -6.68 -5.92
CA ASP A 64 1.66 -5.27 -5.55
C ASP A 64 1.86 -5.03 -4.06
N LEU A 65 1.27 -5.89 -3.21
CA LEU A 65 1.50 -5.86 -1.77
C LEU A 65 2.98 -6.15 -1.43
N ALA A 66 3.61 -7.10 -2.10
CA ALA A 66 5.04 -7.36 -1.90
C ALA A 66 5.91 -6.14 -2.26
N ARG A 67 5.53 -5.34 -3.26
CA ARG A 67 6.23 -4.07 -3.55
C ARG A 67 6.07 -3.06 -2.42
N TRP A 68 4.90 -2.96 -1.78
CA TRP A 68 4.73 -2.12 -0.60
C TRP A 68 5.66 -2.51 0.54
N PHE A 69 5.88 -3.80 0.74
CA PHE A 69 6.85 -4.27 1.72
C PHE A 69 8.27 -3.74 1.43
N VAL A 70 8.71 -3.76 0.16
CA VAL A 70 10.00 -3.16 -0.24
C VAL A 70 10.04 -1.66 0.06
N TYR A 71 8.95 -0.95 -0.19
CA TYR A 71 8.92 0.50 -0.10
C TYR A 71 8.88 1.04 1.33
N ALA A 72 8.07 0.41 2.19
CA ALA A 72 7.70 1.00 3.48
C ALA A 72 8.08 0.15 4.70
N ASP A 73 8.21 -1.17 4.54
CA ASP A 73 8.30 -2.09 5.68
C ASP A 73 9.68 -2.77 5.82
N TYR A 74 10.40 -2.93 4.71
CA TYR A 74 11.68 -3.63 4.71
C TYR A 74 12.78 -2.77 5.35
N SER A 75 13.26 -3.23 6.50
CA SER A 75 14.45 -2.69 7.16
C SER A 75 15.65 -3.61 6.90
N PRO A 76 16.69 -3.15 6.18
CA PRO A 76 17.92 -3.91 5.97
C PRO A 76 18.64 -4.20 7.30
N SER A 77 19.07 -5.45 7.49
CA SER A 77 19.85 -5.84 8.68
C SER A 77 21.35 -5.59 8.55
N ASP A 78 21.80 -5.07 7.40
CA ASP A 78 23.19 -4.85 7.03
C ASP A 78 23.69 -3.43 7.38
N GLY A 79 22.88 -2.65 8.12
CA GLY A 79 23.19 -1.28 8.54
C GLY A 79 22.92 -0.21 7.48
N HIS A 80 22.45 -0.56 6.29
CA HIS A 80 22.02 0.41 5.29
C HIS A 80 20.63 0.96 5.60
N ALA A 81 20.37 2.18 5.13
CA ALA A 81 19.04 2.81 5.23
C ALA A 81 17.99 2.05 4.41
N SER A 82 16.76 2.00 4.92
CA SER A 82 15.60 1.49 4.16
C SER A 82 15.33 2.34 2.91
N LEU A 83 14.59 1.81 1.93
CA LEU A 83 14.35 2.53 0.67
C LEU A 83 13.74 3.91 0.89
N ILE A 84 12.73 4.00 1.76
CA ILE A 84 12.06 5.26 2.09
C ILE A 84 13.02 6.26 2.76
N GLU A 85 13.97 5.79 3.56
CA GLU A 85 15.00 6.62 4.17
C GLU A 85 16.03 7.08 3.14
N GLN A 86 16.44 6.22 2.20
CA GLN A 86 17.31 6.63 1.10
C GLN A 86 16.66 7.72 0.25
N VAL A 87 15.37 7.59 -0.08
CA VAL A 87 14.62 8.62 -0.82
C VAL A 87 14.48 9.92 -0.02
N ARG A 88 14.30 9.84 1.29
CA ARG A 88 14.18 11.01 2.16
C ARG A 88 15.51 11.75 2.36
N ASP A 89 16.59 11.01 2.60
CA ASP A 89 17.84 11.54 3.17
C ASP A 89 19.03 11.56 2.20
N LEU A 90 19.05 10.68 1.20
CA LEU A 90 20.25 10.43 0.37
C LEU A 90 20.10 10.85 -1.09
N VAL A 91 18.89 11.12 -1.58
CA VAL A 91 18.71 11.61 -2.95
C VAL A 91 19.27 13.03 -3.02
N THR A 92 20.34 13.19 -3.80
CA THR A 92 21.02 14.48 -4.04
C THR A 92 20.08 15.51 -4.68
N GLU A 93 19.00 15.06 -5.31
CA GLU A 93 17.91 15.90 -5.80
C GLU A 93 16.91 16.22 -4.69
N HIS A 94 16.57 17.50 -4.55
CA HIS A 94 15.54 17.93 -3.61
C HIS A 94 14.18 17.29 -3.95
N VAL A 95 13.71 16.36 -3.12
CA VAL A 95 12.36 15.78 -3.25
C VAL A 95 11.32 16.90 -3.29
N PRO A 96 10.49 17.02 -4.35
CA PRO A 96 9.50 18.09 -4.46
C PRO A 96 8.55 18.13 -3.27
N GLN A 97 8.10 19.32 -2.88
CA GLN A 97 7.22 19.48 -1.71
C GLN A 97 5.94 18.63 -1.80
N LYS A 98 5.38 18.48 -3.02
CA LYS A 98 4.20 17.64 -3.28
C LYS A 98 4.44 16.15 -2.98
N GLU A 99 5.68 15.65 -3.13
CA GLU A 99 6.05 14.28 -2.77
C GLU A 99 6.39 14.18 -1.28
N ARG A 100 7.09 15.19 -0.74
CA ARG A 100 7.56 15.23 0.66
C ARG A 100 6.42 15.06 1.67
N VAL A 101 5.26 15.65 1.41
CA VAL A 101 4.09 15.52 2.30
C VAL A 101 3.62 14.07 2.47
N TRP A 102 3.92 13.19 1.51
CA TRP A 102 3.52 11.78 1.52
C TRP A 102 4.58 10.87 2.13
N LEU A 103 5.83 11.31 2.29
CA LEU A 103 6.88 10.49 2.88
C LEU A 103 6.54 10.09 4.33
N ASP A 104 6.01 11.03 5.11
CA ASP A 104 5.62 10.76 6.49
C ASP A 104 4.39 9.84 6.55
N SER A 105 3.37 10.13 5.74
CA SER A 105 2.20 9.26 5.58
C SER A 105 2.59 7.83 5.21
N LEU A 106 3.56 7.66 4.32
CA LEU A 106 4.02 6.36 3.87
C LEU A 106 4.82 5.62 4.96
N ARG A 107 5.71 6.33 5.67
CA ARG A 107 6.48 5.78 6.79
C ARG A 107 5.59 5.24 7.91
N HIS A 108 4.44 5.87 8.12
CA HIS A 108 3.45 5.47 9.13
C HIS A 108 2.29 4.65 8.56
N SER A 109 2.38 4.24 7.29
CA SER A 109 1.42 3.31 6.68
C SER A 109 1.70 1.88 7.10
N TYR A 110 0.67 1.03 7.07
CA TYR A 110 0.79 -0.39 7.44
C TYR A 110 -0.15 -1.26 6.61
N MET A 111 0.17 -2.56 6.49
CA MET A 111 -0.78 -3.54 5.96
C MET A 111 -1.81 -3.87 7.02
N ASP A 112 -3.06 -4.05 6.60
CA ASP A 112 -4.12 -4.50 7.48
C ASP A 112 -5.11 -5.40 6.73
N LEU A 113 -5.85 -6.19 7.50
CA LEU A 113 -7.00 -6.95 7.07
C LEU A 113 -8.26 -6.19 7.47
N LEU A 114 -8.98 -5.68 6.47
CA LEU A 114 -10.10 -4.79 6.67
C LEU A 114 -11.41 -5.45 6.22
N GLU A 115 -12.33 -5.68 7.13
CA GLU A 115 -13.67 -6.17 6.80
C GLU A 115 -14.54 -5.04 6.26
N VAL A 116 -15.21 -5.29 5.13
CA VAL A 116 -16.21 -4.39 4.55
C VAL A 116 -17.48 -4.45 5.38
N GLN A 117 -17.76 -3.38 6.13
CA GLN A 117 -18.92 -3.27 7.00
C GLN A 117 -20.15 -2.73 6.27
N ASP A 118 -19.94 -1.73 5.41
CA ASP A 118 -21.02 -1.09 4.66
C ASP A 118 -20.50 -0.52 3.34
N ILE A 119 -21.34 -0.59 2.30
CA ILE A 119 -21.09 -0.09 0.96
C ILE A 119 -22.24 0.86 0.62
N SER A 120 -22.02 2.17 0.75
CA SER A 120 -23.06 3.15 0.43
C SER A 120 -23.25 3.26 -1.10
N PRO A 121 -24.46 3.01 -1.63
CA PRO A 121 -24.76 3.24 -3.04
C PRO A 121 -24.88 4.75 -3.30
N GLY A 122 -23.77 5.37 -3.70
CA GLY A 122 -23.71 6.78 -4.11
C GLY A 122 -23.43 6.92 -5.60
N ASN A 123 -24.07 7.89 -6.25
CA ASN A 123 -24.07 8.10 -7.71
C ASN A 123 -22.71 8.46 -8.36
N GLN A 124 -21.58 8.45 -7.63
CA GLN A 124 -20.28 8.81 -8.24
C GLN A 124 -19.04 8.32 -7.48
N THR A 125 -19.13 8.00 -6.19
CA THR A 125 -17.98 7.46 -5.43
C THR A 125 -18.47 6.58 -4.29
N VAL A 126 -18.01 5.32 -4.26
CA VAL A 126 -18.44 4.33 -3.27
C VAL A 126 -17.67 4.56 -1.97
N HIS A 127 -18.23 5.41 -1.09
CA HIS A 127 -17.78 5.52 0.29
C HIS A 127 -18.09 4.20 1.00
N THR A 128 -17.04 3.59 1.54
CA THR A 128 -17.12 2.30 2.21
C THR A 128 -16.62 2.44 3.63
N ARG A 129 -17.37 1.83 4.55
CA ARG A 129 -16.92 1.67 5.93
C ARG A 129 -16.17 0.35 6.04
N LEU A 130 -14.92 0.44 6.42
CA LEU A 130 -14.03 -0.70 6.67
C LEU A 130 -13.74 -0.80 8.16
N GLN A 131 -13.58 -2.02 8.67
CA GLN A 131 -13.14 -2.26 10.05
C GLN A 131 -11.88 -3.13 10.06
N SER A 132 -10.86 -2.69 10.79
CA SER A 132 -9.67 -3.51 11.05
C SER A 132 -10.03 -4.76 11.83
N LEU A 133 -9.57 -5.92 11.37
CA LEU A 133 -9.64 -7.14 12.18
C LEU A 133 -8.67 -7.08 13.37
N GLY A 134 -7.54 -6.38 13.23
CA GLY A 134 -6.50 -6.27 14.25
C GLY A 134 -6.89 -5.39 15.43
N ASP A 135 -7.13 -4.10 15.17
CA ASP A 135 -7.35 -3.12 16.24
C ASP A 135 -8.81 -2.63 16.34
N GLN A 136 -9.70 -3.20 15.52
CA GLN A 136 -11.12 -2.87 15.47
C GLN A 136 -11.41 -1.40 15.08
N GLN A 137 -10.40 -0.63 14.64
CA GLN A 137 -10.60 0.72 14.13
C GLN A 137 -11.47 0.69 12.88
N ILE A 138 -12.20 1.79 12.70
CA ILE A 138 -13.13 1.96 11.59
C ILE A 138 -12.61 3.07 10.70
N PHE A 139 -12.61 2.80 9.40
CA PHE A 139 -12.13 3.71 8.38
C PHE A 139 -13.23 3.96 7.36
N GLU A 140 -13.38 5.22 6.97
CA GLU A 140 -14.17 5.61 5.80
C GLU A 140 -13.21 5.86 4.65
N VAL A 141 -13.33 5.06 3.60
CA VAL A 141 -12.44 5.13 2.44
C VAL A 141 -13.22 5.11 1.15
N LEU A 142 -12.59 5.63 0.10
CA LEU A 142 -12.99 5.39 -1.27
C LEU A 142 -12.31 4.10 -1.74
N LEU A 143 -13.11 3.11 -2.13
CA LEU A 143 -12.55 1.87 -2.66
C LEU A 143 -12.05 2.07 -4.10
N PRO A 144 -10.85 1.56 -4.44
CA PRO A 144 -10.38 1.53 -5.81
C PRO A 144 -11.18 0.52 -6.63
N THR A 145 -11.29 0.73 -7.94
CA THR A 145 -11.94 -0.23 -8.83
C THR A 145 -11.17 -1.55 -8.87
N THR A 146 -11.87 -2.67 -8.73
CA THR A 146 -11.33 -4.03 -8.85
C THR A 146 -12.19 -4.85 -9.82
N PRO A 147 -11.62 -5.91 -10.45
CA PRO A 147 -12.41 -6.84 -11.26
C PRO A 147 -13.48 -7.58 -10.44
N VAL A 148 -13.20 -7.81 -9.16
CA VAL A 148 -14.10 -8.49 -8.22
C VAL A 148 -14.90 -7.45 -7.44
N PRO A 149 -16.24 -7.44 -7.53
CA PRO A 149 -17.04 -6.47 -6.80
C PRO A 149 -16.94 -6.69 -5.29
N TYR A 150 -16.82 -5.59 -4.56
CA TYR A 150 -16.86 -5.59 -3.11
C TYR A 150 -18.23 -5.97 -2.58
N LYS A 151 -18.25 -6.70 -1.46
CA LYS A 151 -19.47 -7.08 -0.75
C LYS A 151 -19.23 -6.90 0.74
N VAL A 152 -20.30 -6.57 1.47
CA VAL A 152 -20.28 -6.60 2.94
C VAL A 152 -19.84 -7.99 3.42
N GLY A 153 -18.94 -8.01 4.41
CA GLY A 153 -18.30 -9.22 4.93
C GLY A 153 -17.09 -9.71 4.13
N HIS A 154 -16.76 -9.13 2.97
CA HIS A 154 -15.44 -9.36 2.37
C HIS A 154 -14.35 -8.78 3.26
N VAL A 155 -13.18 -9.43 3.26
CA VAL A 155 -11.98 -8.93 3.94
C VAL A 155 -10.98 -8.46 2.89
N LEU A 156 -10.42 -7.28 3.08
CA LEU A 156 -9.47 -6.66 2.18
C LEU A 156 -8.09 -6.69 2.81
N LEU A 157 -7.14 -7.39 2.21
CA LEU A 157 -5.73 -7.23 2.56
C LEU A 157 -5.16 -6.07 1.74
N THR A 158 -4.76 -5.00 2.43
CA THR A 158 -4.31 -3.77 1.77
C THR A 158 -3.43 -2.90 2.66
N ARG A 159 -2.79 -1.89 2.07
CA ARG A 159 -2.09 -0.84 2.82
C ARG A 159 -3.06 0.29 3.17
N LEU A 160 -3.04 0.72 4.43
CA LEU A 160 -3.70 1.94 4.86
C LEU A 160 -2.72 3.11 4.80
N LEU A 161 -3.00 4.08 3.94
CA LEU A 161 -2.26 5.33 3.86
C LEU A 161 -3.08 6.46 4.48
N ARG A 162 -2.56 7.06 5.56
CA ARG A 162 -3.18 8.23 6.18
C ARG A 162 -2.73 9.47 5.42
N GLY A 163 -3.58 9.99 4.54
CA GLY A 163 -3.38 11.26 3.86
C GLY A 163 -3.54 12.46 4.80
N LEU A 164 -3.40 13.68 4.26
CA LEU A 164 -3.49 14.91 5.05
C LEU A 164 -4.89 15.16 5.63
N SER A 165 -5.93 14.67 4.96
CA SER A 165 -7.33 14.89 5.36
C SER A 165 -8.22 13.65 5.22
N ASP A 166 -7.68 12.56 4.69
CA ASP A 166 -8.42 11.33 4.38
C ASP A 166 -7.55 10.09 4.55
N ILE A 167 -8.18 8.91 4.56
CA ILE A 167 -7.51 7.61 4.53
C ILE A 167 -7.70 7.03 3.14
N ARG A 168 -6.62 6.47 2.57
CA ARG A 168 -6.59 5.99 1.20
C ARG A 168 -6.04 4.57 1.14
N LEU A 169 -6.56 3.82 0.18
CA LEU A 169 -5.99 2.55 -0.27
C LEU A 169 -5.15 2.86 -1.52
N PRO A 170 -3.81 2.70 -1.46
CA PRO A 170 -2.93 3.20 -2.52
C PRO A 170 -2.83 2.24 -3.73
N GLY A 171 -3.83 1.38 -3.92
CA GLY A 171 -3.93 0.37 -4.97
C GLY A 171 -5.07 -0.61 -4.70
N PRO A 172 -5.42 -1.48 -5.68
CA PRO A 172 -6.45 -2.49 -5.48
C PRO A 172 -6.07 -3.42 -4.30
N PRO A 173 -7.00 -3.68 -3.37
CA PRO A 173 -6.78 -4.65 -2.30
C PRO A 173 -6.83 -6.09 -2.85
N LEU A 174 -6.17 -7.02 -2.15
CA LEU A 174 -6.49 -8.44 -2.31
C LEU A 174 -7.83 -8.70 -1.60
N VAL A 175 -8.85 -9.09 -2.38
CA VAL A 175 -10.20 -9.33 -1.88
C VAL A 175 -10.34 -10.80 -1.44
N LEU A 176 -10.61 -11.00 -0.15
CA LEU A 176 -10.79 -12.31 0.47
C LEU A 176 -12.26 -12.51 0.86
N SER A 177 -12.68 -13.77 0.87
CA SER A 177 -13.93 -14.14 1.55
C SER A 177 -13.79 -13.93 3.06
N ALA A 178 -14.91 -13.83 3.77
CA ALA A 178 -14.92 -13.72 5.23
C ALA A 178 -14.14 -14.86 5.90
N SER A 179 -14.29 -16.10 5.41
CA SER A 179 -13.60 -17.26 5.99
C SER A 179 -12.10 -17.23 5.73
N MET A 180 -11.67 -16.87 4.52
CA MET A 180 -10.25 -16.74 4.19
C MET A 180 -9.59 -15.62 5.00
N GLY A 181 -10.25 -14.45 5.09
CA GLY A 181 -9.74 -13.33 5.87
C GLY A 181 -9.51 -13.66 7.34
N LYS A 182 -10.43 -14.40 7.96
CA LYS A 182 -10.27 -14.87 9.35
C LYS A 182 -9.10 -15.84 9.50
N VAL A 183 -8.95 -16.81 8.59
CA VAL A 183 -7.83 -17.75 8.61
C VAL A 183 -6.50 -17.02 8.49
N VAL A 184 -6.40 -16.01 7.62
CA VAL A 184 -5.18 -15.20 7.50
C VAL A 184 -4.92 -14.44 8.80
N PHE A 185 -5.94 -13.77 9.35
CA PHE A 185 -5.81 -12.99 10.59
C PHE A 185 -5.40 -13.84 11.81
N GLU A 186 -5.94 -15.05 11.93
CA GLU A 186 -5.59 -15.97 13.03
C GLU A 186 -4.20 -16.61 12.85
N GLY A 187 -3.68 -16.63 11.62
CA GLY A 187 -2.39 -17.18 11.27
C GLY A 187 -1.21 -16.20 11.34
N THR A 188 -1.48 -14.90 11.51
CA THR A 188 -0.48 -13.82 11.68
C THR A 188 -0.09 -13.62 13.14
#